data_AF-K0NSH7-F1
#
_entry.id   AF-K0NSH7-F1
#
_cell.length_a   1.000
_cell.length_b   1.000
_cell.length_c   1.000
_cell.angle_alpha   90.00
_cell.angle_beta   90.00
_cell.angle_gamma   90.00
#
_symmetry.space_group_name_H-M   'P 1'
#
loop_
_entity.id
_entity.type
_entity.pdbx_description
1 polymer ?
#
loop_
_entity_poly.entity_id
_entity_poly.type
_entity_poly.pdbx_seq_one_letter_code
_entity_poly.pdbx_strand_id
1 'polypeptide(L)'
;MAIYRIDNVEHSGIGQYGEVIWNFPEAYNDAKDGDVLEIQSNVIVDLSSYQPYYPNNFVANNNCDLLFNLGKRITIKGTTGSGILGFFYGEDTSVALKDIAIGSQGYGSLFVNSTFEFDNVSFIKTSEDGNPSVELQGSTGRINNCFFNKDYSMGSTEGLSVVNSKLEVIDTVFNSRIVLTNHANVTFNSCVQFVSGNNRCDFSGIESTVNFTKSTILEPENTEVGNKYFVDLEKCKFSMVDTVIKGSMYIG
;
A
#
# COMPACT_ATOMS: atom_id res chain seq x y z
N MET A 1 -1.42 17.78 -18.52
CA MET A 1 -1.39 17.66 -17.06
C MET A 1 -2.30 18.71 -16.47
N ALA A 2 -3.54 18.32 -16.23
CA ALA A 2 -4.49 19.03 -15.40
C ALA A 2 -4.33 18.62 -13.93
N ILE A 3 -4.72 19.51 -13.03
CA ILE A 3 -4.82 19.24 -11.59
C ILE A 3 -6.29 19.38 -11.20
N TYR A 4 -6.87 18.29 -10.72
CA TYR A 4 -8.24 18.22 -10.23
C TYR A 4 -8.22 18.45 -8.73
N ARG A 5 -8.75 19.59 -8.28
CA ARG A 5 -8.87 19.93 -6.86
C ARG A 5 -10.05 19.16 -6.27
N ILE A 6 -9.77 18.17 -5.43
CA ILE A 6 -10.80 17.32 -4.81
C ILE A 6 -11.09 17.82 -3.40
N ASP A 7 -12.36 18.12 -3.15
CA ASP A 7 -12.88 18.53 -1.84
C ASP A 7 -13.99 17.57 -1.38
N ASN A 8 -14.44 17.72 -0.14
CA ASN A 8 -15.49 16.88 0.43
C ASN A 8 -16.89 17.34 -0.05
N VAL A 9 -17.17 17.12 -1.34
CA VAL A 9 -18.43 17.49 -1.98
C VAL A 9 -19.10 16.29 -2.63
N GLU A 10 -20.42 16.21 -2.54
CA GLU A 10 -21.22 15.13 -3.15
C GLU A 10 -21.20 15.19 -4.69
N HIS A 11 -21.13 16.39 -5.27
CA HIS A 11 -21.07 16.64 -6.71
C HIS A 11 -20.07 17.76 -7.03
N SER A 12 -19.44 17.71 -8.21
CA SER A 12 -18.56 18.80 -8.63
C SER A 12 -19.33 20.09 -8.85
N GLY A 13 -18.65 21.22 -8.66
CA GLY A 13 -19.28 22.53 -8.76
C GLY A 13 -18.28 23.67 -8.79
N ILE A 14 -18.79 24.88 -8.59
CA ILE A 14 -17.98 26.10 -8.50
C ILE A 14 -17.88 26.48 -7.02
N GLY A 15 -16.66 26.58 -6.52
CA GLY A 15 -16.34 27.01 -5.16
C GLY A 15 -16.62 28.49 -4.93
N GLN A 16 -16.44 28.91 -3.68
CA GLN A 16 -16.77 30.27 -3.24
C GLN A 16 -15.96 31.35 -3.97
N TYR A 17 -14.79 31.02 -4.52
CA TYR A 17 -13.90 31.95 -5.23
C TYR A 17 -13.91 31.73 -6.75
N GLY A 18 -14.88 31.00 -7.29
CA GLY A 18 -15.02 30.75 -8.72
C GLY A 18 -14.15 29.60 -9.24
N GLU A 19 -13.46 28.89 -8.36
CA GLU A 19 -12.67 27.69 -8.68
C GLU A 19 -13.58 26.48 -8.96
N VAL A 20 -13.15 25.56 -9.83
CA VAL A 20 -13.86 24.29 -9.99
C VAL A 20 -13.45 23.35 -8.87
N ILE A 21 -14.43 22.91 -8.07
CA ILE A 21 -14.26 21.89 -7.03
C ILE A 21 -14.78 20.59 -7.60
N TRP A 22 -13.96 19.54 -7.51
CA TRP A 22 -14.33 18.23 -8.01
C TRP A 22 -14.72 17.27 -6.91
N ASN A 23 -15.76 16.49 -7.17
CA ASN A 23 -16.01 15.23 -6.50
C ASN A 23 -15.00 14.18 -7.02
N PHE A 24 -14.54 13.26 -6.15
CA PHE A 24 -13.47 12.32 -6.49
C PHE A 24 -13.81 11.42 -7.70
N PRO A 25 -14.94 10.66 -7.72
CA PRO A 25 -15.36 9.90 -8.89
C PRO A 25 -15.40 10.68 -10.21
N GLU A 26 -15.88 11.93 -10.20
CA GLU A 26 -15.97 12.74 -11.41
C GLU A 26 -14.59 13.17 -11.92
N ALA A 27 -13.73 13.66 -11.02
CA ALA A 27 -12.33 13.95 -11.36
C ALA A 27 -11.61 12.71 -11.90
N TYR A 28 -11.86 11.56 -11.28
CA TYR A 28 -11.26 10.30 -11.67
C TYR A 28 -11.69 9.87 -13.08
N ASN A 29 -12.96 10.02 -13.43
CA ASN A 29 -13.47 9.70 -14.77
C ASN A 29 -12.90 10.63 -15.84
N ASP A 30 -12.84 11.93 -15.56
CA ASP A 30 -12.39 12.94 -16.51
C ASP A 30 -10.86 12.99 -16.70
N ALA A 31 -10.11 12.51 -15.70
CA ALA A 31 -8.65 12.53 -15.73
C ALA A 31 -8.08 11.75 -16.91
N LYS A 32 -6.99 12.26 -17.49
CA LYS A 32 -6.24 11.64 -18.58
C LYS A 32 -4.86 11.20 -18.09
N ASP A 33 -4.11 10.56 -18.99
CA ASP A 33 -2.72 10.21 -18.75
C ASP A 33 -1.88 11.40 -18.27
N GLY A 34 -1.23 11.19 -17.13
CA GLY A 34 -0.34 12.15 -16.48
C GLY A 34 -1.06 13.20 -15.64
N ASP A 35 -2.39 13.17 -15.52
CA ASP A 35 -3.12 14.12 -14.69
C ASP A 35 -3.02 13.80 -13.18
N VAL A 36 -3.31 14.82 -12.36
CA VAL A 36 -3.20 14.76 -10.91
C VAL A 36 -4.56 15.02 -10.26
N LEU A 37 -4.97 14.12 -9.38
CA LEU A 37 -6.10 14.24 -8.47
C LEU A 37 -5.55 14.72 -7.13
N GLU A 38 -5.70 16.00 -6.79
CA GLU A 38 -5.16 16.59 -5.57
C GLU A 38 -6.25 16.74 -4.50
N ILE A 39 -6.21 15.88 -3.48
CA ILE A 39 -7.13 15.88 -2.34
C ILE A 39 -6.70 16.94 -1.33
N GLN A 40 -7.62 17.86 -1.06
CA GLN A 40 -7.33 19.06 -0.28
C GLN A 40 -7.25 18.79 1.22
N SER A 41 -6.78 19.79 1.97
CA SER A 41 -6.40 19.60 3.37
C SER A 41 -7.61 19.20 4.21
N ASN A 42 -7.43 18.19 5.07
CA ASN A 42 -8.47 17.61 5.91
C ASN A 42 -9.67 17.01 5.15
N VAL A 43 -9.50 16.73 3.86
CA VAL A 43 -10.51 16.02 3.06
C VAL A 43 -10.24 14.53 3.14
N ILE A 44 -11.25 13.79 3.60
CA ILE A 44 -11.28 12.34 3.57
C ILE A 44 -12.26 11.89 2.48
N VAL A 45 -11.73 11.23 1.46
CA VAL A 45 -12.55 10.63 0.40
C VAL A 45 -12.99 9.25 0.89
N ASP A 46 -14.25 9.14 1.33
CA ASP A 46 -14.84 7.85 1.70
C ASP A 46 -15.45 7.19 0.46
N LEU A 47 -14.79 6.15 -0.06
CA LEU A 47 -15.20 5.46 -1.28
C LEU A 47 -16.56 4.77 -1.13
N SER A 48 -16.93 4.34 0.08
CA SER A 48 -18.23 3.72 0.35
C SER A 48 -19.41 4.68 0.07
N SER A 49 -19.20 5.99 0.24
CA SER A 49 -20.24 7.00 0.04
C SER A 49 -20.65 7.17 -1.43
N TYR A 50 -19.79 6.79 -2.36
CA TYR A 50 -19.99 7.01 -3.80
C TYR A 50 -20.58 5.81 -4.54
N GLN A 51 -20.60 4.62 -3.93
CA GLN A 51 -21.08 3.39 -4.55
C GLN A 51 -22.50 3.51 -5.16
N PRO A 52 -23.50 4.17 -4.52
CA PRO A 52 -24.83 4.31 -5.11
C PRO A 52 -24.86 5.12 -6.41
N TYR A 53 -23.88 6.01 -6.59
CA TYR A 53 -23.88 7.03 -7.63
C TYR A 53 -22.97 6.68 -8.82
N TYR A 54 -21.91 5.89 -8.60
CA TYR A 54 -20.94 5.53 -9.64
C TYR A 54 -20.69 4.01 -9.72
N PRO A 55 -21.71 3.17 -9.91
CA PRO A 55 -21.61 1.71 -9.77
C PRO A 55 -20.60 1.05 -10.72
N ASN A 56 -20.29 1.67 -11.86
CA ASN A 56 -19.32 1.14 -12.83
C ASN A 56 -17.85 1.36 -12.41
N ASN A 57 -17.61 2.25 -11.45
CA ASN A 57 -16.27 2.57 -10.94
C ASN A 57 -15.89 1.69 -9.74
N PHE A 58 -16.83 0.87 -9.26
CA PHE A 58 -16.62 0.01 -8.11
C PHE A 58 -16.72 -1.46 -8.50
N VAL A 59 -15.91 -2.31 -7.89
CA VAL A 59 -16.06 -3.76 -8.04
C VAL A 59 -17.35 -4.16 -7.33
N ALA A 60 -18.19 -4.98 -7.98
CA ALA A 60 -19.49 -5.41 -7.48
C ALA A 60 -19.43 -6.40 -6.29
N ASN A 61 -18.34 -6.39 -5.52
CA ASN A 61 -18.25 -7.11 -4.26
C ASN A 61 -18.76 -6.22 -3.12
N ASN A 62 -19.12 -6.84 -1.99
CA ASN A 62 -19.74 -6.16 -0.85
C ASN A 62 -18.77 -5.24 -0.07
N ASN A 63 -17.63 -4.84 -0.64
CA ASN A 63 -16.48 -4.30 0.10
C ASN A 63 -16.14 -2.82 -0.20
N CYS A 64 -16.94 -2.12 -1.00
CA CYS A 64 -16.71 -0.70 -1.34
C CYS A 64 -15.34 -0.47 -2.02
N ASP A 65 -15.11 -1.21 -3.11
CA ASP A 65 -13.81 -1.31 -3.77
C ASP A 65 -13.71 -0.38 -4.98
N LEU A 66 -12.84 0.63 -4.95
CA LEU A 66 -12.59 1.46 -6.13
C LEU A 66 -11.75 0.70 -7.14
N LEU A 67 -12.32 0.52 -8.34
CA LEU A 67 -11.66 -0.12 -9.47
C LEU A 67 -10.85 0.91 -10.27
N PHE A 68 -9.54 0.88 -10.11
CA PHE A 68 -8.58 1.37 -11.09
C PHE A 68 -8.47 0.35 -12.22
N ASN A 69 -9.42 0.42 -13.17
CA ASN A 69 -9.40 -0.32 -14.43
C ASN A 69 -9.33 0.67 -15.58
N LEU A 70 -8.18 1.30 -15.73
CA LEU A 70 -7.95 2.24 -16.80
C LEU A 70 -6.53 2.04 -17.30
N GLY A 71 -6.37 1.82 -18.60
CA GLY A 71 -5.07 1.89 -19.27
C GLY A 71 -4.47 3.30 -19.26
N LYS A 72 -4.64 4.06 -18.17
CA LYS A 72 -4.15 5.42 -17.96
C LYS A 72 -3.29 5.54 -16.70
N ARG A 73 -2.28 6.41 -16.72
CA ARG A 73 -1.41 6.72 -15.58
C ARG A 73 -1.89 7.98 -14.89
N ILE A 74 -2.39 7.88 -13.65
CA ILE A 74 -2.79 9.05 -12.85
C ILE A 74 -2.02 9.14 -11.54
N THR A 75 -1.86 10.36 -11.04
CA THR A 75 -1.33 10.61 -9.69
C THR A 75 -2.47 11.05 -8.78
N ILE A 76 -2.67 10.33 -7.69
CA ILE A 76 -3.51 10.78 -6.57
C ILE A 76 -2.57 11.34 -5.52
N LYS A 77 -2.73 12.64 -5.24
CA LYS A 77 -1.87 13.37 -4.31
C LYS A 77 -2.70 13.91 -3.16
N GLY A 78 -2.27 13.62 -1.94
CA GLY A 78 -2.83 14.21 -0.75
C GLY A 78 -2.15 15.53 -0.38
N THR A 79 -2.82 16.25 0.50
CA THR A 79 -2.27 17.38 1.26
C THR A 79 -2.41 17.08 2.77
N THR A 80 -2.00 18.01 3.62
CA THR A 80 -1.99 17.81 5.08
C THR A 80 -3.36 17.37 5.62
N GLY A 81 -3.38 16.22 6.29
CA GLY A 81 -4.60 15.65 6.90
C GLY A 81 -5.58 15.03 5.90
N SER A 82 -5.20 14.92 4.62
CA SER A 82 -6.05 14.26 3.62
C SER A 82 -5.89 12.74 3.63
N GLY A 83 -6.91 12.05 3.15
CA GLY A 83 -6.86 10.60 3.04
C GLY A 83 -7.98 10.04 2.19
N ILE A 84 -7.89 8.74 1.95
CA ILE A 84 -8.93 7.96 1.29
C ILE A 84 -9.25 6.77 2.18
N LEU A 85 -10.54 6.52 2.40
CA LEU A 85 -11.03 5.33 3.07
C LEU A 85 -11.68 4.39 2.05
N GLY A 86 -11.25 3.14 2.04
CA GLY A 86 -11.81 2.10 1.18
C GLY A 86 -10.74 1.16 0.63
N PHE A 87 -11.16 0.28 -0.27
CA PHE A 87 -10.25 -0.66 -0.92
C PHE A 87 -9.84 -0.16 -2.30
N PHE A 88 -8.54 -0.30 -2.59
CA PHE A 88 -7.94 0.09 -3.85
C PHE A 88 -7.68 -1.15 -4.69
N TYR A 89 -8.30 -1.26 -5.85
CA TYR A 89 -8.02 -2.33 -6.79
C TYR A 89 -7.43 -1.74 -8.06
N GLY A 90 -6.17 -2.02 -8.37
CA GLY A 90 -5.50 -1.58 -9.60
C GLY A 90 -5.18 -2.74 -10.51
N GLU A 91 -5.91 -2.88 -11.61
CA GLU A 91 -5.64 -3.84 -12.68
C GLU A 91 -5.39 -3.08 -13.97
N ASP A 92 -4.37 -3.49 -14.74
CA ASP A 92 -4.01 -2.89 -16.03
C ASP A 92 -3.78 -1.35 -16.00
N THR A 93 -3.53 -0.77 -14.81
CA THR A 93 -3.49 0.68 -14.59
C THR A 93 -2.20 1.13 -13.91
N SER A 94 -1.59 2.23 -14.35
CA SER A 94 -0.45 2.80 -13.64
C SER A 94 -0.89 3.81 -12.57
N VAL A 95 -0.75 3.48 -11.28
CA VAL A 95 -1.19 4.38 -10.19
C VAL A 95 0.00 4.94 -9.43
N ALA A 96 0.04 6.27 -9.28
CA ALA A 96 0.92 6.94 -8.33
C ALA A 96 0.13 7.50 -7.15
N LEU A 97 0.47 7.12 -5.92
CA LEU A 97 -0.07 7.69 -4.69
C LEU A 97 1.01 8.53 -4.01
N LYS A 98 0.70 9.78 -3.68
CA LYS A 98 1.67 10.72 -3.09
C LYS A 98 1.09 11.47 -1.90
N ASP A 99 1.87 11.62 -0.83
CA ASP A 99 1.56 12.52 0.31
C ASP A 99 0.16 12.29 0.93
N ILE A 100 -0.29 11.04 1.01
CA ILE A 100 -1.68 10.70 1.37
C ILE A 100 -1.77 9.56 2.39
N ALA A 101 -2.81 9.58 3.20
CA ALA A 101 -3.17 8.44 4.05
C ALA A 101 -4.21 7.54 3.35
N ILE A 102 -3.99 6.23 3.37
CA ILE A 102 -4.93 5.22 2.91
C ILE A 102 -5.43 4.44 4.12
N GLY A 103 -6.74 4.51 4.36
CA GLY A 103 -7.41 3.79 5.44
C GLY A 103 -8.22 2.59 4.94
N SER A 104 -8.10 1.46 5.61
CA SER A 104 -8.81 0.22 5.24
C SER A 104 -10.19 0.11 5.91
N GLN A 105 -11.23 -0.23 5.16
CA GLN A 105 -12.57 -0.53 5.66
C GLN A 105 -12.90 -2.03 5.62
N GLY A 106 -11.98 -2.91 6.03
CA GLY A 106 -12.22 -4.36 6.07
C GLY A 106 -10.97 -5.21 5.80
N TYR A 107 -11.15 -6.31 5.04
CA TYR A 107 -10.16 -7.37 4.82
C TYR A 107 -9.02 -7.01 3.85
N GLY A 108 -9.06 -5.85 3.21
CA GLY A 108 -8.04 -5.44 2.26
C GLY A 108 -7.84 -3.93 2.28
N SER A 109 -6.68 -3.48 1.82
CA SER A 109 -6.43 -2.05 1.58
C SER A 109 -6.08 -1.76 0.14
N LEU A 110 -5.31 -2.65 -0.48
CA LEU A 110 -4.77 -2.42 -1.81
C LEU A 110 -4.42 -3.73 -2.50
N PHE A 111 -4.96 -3.94 -3.68
CA PHE A 111 -4.52 -4.94 -4.65
C PHE A 111 -3.99 -4.23 -5.89
N VAL A 112 -2.78 -4.57 -6.34
CA VAL A 112 -2.22 -4.04 -7.58
C VAL A 112 -1.72 -5.18 -8.46
N ASN A 113 -2.15 -5.14 -9.71
CA ASN A 113 -1.70 -5.97 -10.83
C ASN A 113 -1.28 -5.09 -12.01
N SER A 114 -0.31 -4.21 -11.79
CA SER A 114 0.22 -3.28 -12.79
C SER A 114 1.47 -2.52 -12.30
N THR A 115 1.81 -1.42 -12.96
CA THR A 115 2.88 -0.51 -12.52
C THR A 115 2.39 0.44 -11.43
N PHE A 116 3.16 0.67 -10.36
CA PHE A 116 2.75 1.63 -9.32
C PHE A 116 3.91 2.37 -8.67
N GLU A 117 3.60 3.51 -8.07
CA GLU A 117 4.54 4.34 -7.30
C GLU A 117 3.85 4.88 -6.04
N PHE A 118 4.34 4.51 -4.87
CA PHE A 118 3.90 5.08 -3.60
C PHE A 118 5.01 5.92 -3.00
N ASP A 119 4.71 7.18 -2.72
CA ASP A 119 5.67 8.17 -2.26
C ASP A 119 5.08 8.95 -1.08
N ASN A 120 5.65 8.78 0.11
CA ASN A 120 5.14 9.41 1.33
C ASN A 120 3.67 9.03 1.65
N VAL A 121 3.33 7.74 1.53
CA VAL A 121 1.99 7.21 1.79
C VAL A 121 1.92 6.53 3.15
N SER A 122 0.88 6.83 3.92
CA SER A 122 0.61 6.17 5.20
C SER A 122 -0.55 5.19 5.07
N PHE A 123 -0.30 3.90 5.28
CA PHE A 123 -1.31 2.85 5.31
C PHE A 123 -1.76 2.61 6.76
N ILE A 124 -3.05 2.84 7.02
CA ILE A 124 -3.63 2.87 8.36
C ILE A 124 -4.80 1.90 8.43
N LYS A 125 -4.79 0.98 9.41
CA LYS A 125 -5.98 0.19 9.73
C LYS A 125 -7.01 1.10 10.38
N THR A 126 -8.19 1.23 9.77
CA THR A 126 -9.27 2.09 10.30
C THR A 126 -10.49 1.33 10.83
N SER A 127 -10.64 0.04 10.51
CA SER A 127 -11.69 -0.82 11.07
C SER A 127 -11.14 -1.74 12.18
N GLU A 128 -11.93 -2.07 13.19
CA GLU A 128 -11.54 -3.13 14.16
C GLU A 128 -11.62 -4.52 13.51
N ASP A 129 -12.62 -4.71 12.65
CA ASP A 129 -12.88 -5.92 11.89
C ASP A 129 -11.96 -6.01 10.65
N GLY A 130 -11.28 -7.16 10.49
CA GLY A 130 -10.46 -7.46 9.30
C GLY A 130 -8.95 -7.32 9.49
N ASN A 131 -8.20 -7.96 8.59
CA ASN A 131 -6.74 -7.91 8.51
C ASN A 131 -6.38 -7.17 7.22
N PRO A 132 -6.11 -5.86 7.27
CA PRO A 132 -5.78 -5.14 6.05
C PRO A 132 -4.45 -5.63 5.47
N SER A 133 -4.39 -5.73 4.15
CA SER A 133 -3.23 -6.21 3.40
C SER A 133 -2.96 -5.33 2.17
N VAL A 134 -1.71 -5.38 1.71
CA VAL A 134 -1.29 -4.85 0.41
C VAL A 134 -0.77 -6.00 -0.42
N GLU A 135 -1.43 -6.28 -1.53
CA GLU A 135 -1.11 -7.40 -2.41
C GLU A 135 -0.65 -6.89 -3.78
N LEU A 136 0.51 -7.38 -4.21
CA LEU A 136 1.16 -7.03 -5.46
C LEU A 136 1.35 -8.30 -6.28
N GLN A 137 0.54 -8.48 -7.32
CA GLN A 137 0.66 -9.60 -8.25
C GLN A 137 1.07 -9.09 -9.62
N GLY A 138 1.94 -9.77 -10.36
CA GLY A 138 2.29 -9.37 -11.74
C GLY A 138 2.77 -7.92 -11.92
N SER A 139 3.22 -7.28 -10.84
CA SER A 139 3.38 -5.84 -10.74
C SER A 139 4.84 -5.41 -10.81
N THR A 140 5.07 -4.17 -11.24
CA THR A 140 6.38 -3.52 -11.10
C THR A 140 6.19 -2.19 -10.41
N GLY A 141 6.81 -1.99 -9.25
CA GLY A 141 6.57 -0.75 -8.53
C GLY A 141 7.63 -0.35 -7.54
N ARG A 142 7.46 0.86 -7.01
CA ARG A 142 8.33 1.47 -6.04
C ARG A 142 7.53 1.98 -4.85
N ILE A 143 8.02 1.68 -3.65
CA ILE A 143 7.50 2.19 -2.38
C ILE A 143 8.61 3.05 -1.75
N ASN A 144 8.33 4.32 -1.53
CA ASN A 144 9.28 5.32 -1.08
C ASN A 144 8.72 6.10 0.11
N ASN A 145 9.49 6.19 1.19
CA ASN A 145 9.11 6.97 2.38
C ASN A 145 7.69 6.66 2.92
N CYS A 146 7.23 5.41 2.81
CA CYS A 146 5.89 5.04 3.26
C CYS A 146 5.90 4.54 4.71
N PHE A 147 4.73 4.52 5.32
CA PHE A 147 4.53 3.99 6.67
C PHE A 147 3.38 2.99 6.70
N PHE A 148 3.62 1.81 7.25
CA PHE A 148 2.60 0.77 7.47
C PHE A 148 2.40 0.61 8.98
N ASN A 149 1.21 0.95 9.49
CA ASN A 149 0.89 0.96 10.92
C ASN A 149 0.90 -0.46 11.55
N LYS A 150 1.26 -0.57 12.84
CA LYS A 150 1.25 -1.78 13.69
C LYS A 150 -0.06 -2.58 13.68
N ASP A 151 -1.19 -1.92 13.44
CA ASP A 151 -2.50 -2.54 13.44
C ASP A 151 -2.82 -3.22 12.10
N TYR A 152 -1.94 -3.15 11.09
CA TYR A 152 -1.86 -4.15 10.02
C TYR A 152 -1.41 -5.49 10.62
N SER A 153 -2.28 -6.09 11.44
CA SER A 153 -2.09 -7.35 12.13
C SER A 153 -2.47 -8.49 11.18
N MET A 154 -1.55 -9.44 11.01
CA MET A 154 -1.76 -10.66 10.26
C MET A 154 -2.45 -11.72 11.13
N GLY A 155 -3.77 -11.60 11.31
CA GLY A 155 -4.60 -12.66 11.88
C GLY A 155 -4.88 -13.84 10.93
N SER A 156 -4.47 -13.74 9.66
CA SER A 156 -4.37 -14.84 8.69
C SER A 156 -3.50 -14.35 7.52
N THR A 157 -2.28 -14.85 7.41
CA THR A 157 -1.42 -14.89 6.19
C THR A 157 -1.13 -13.65 5.33
N GLU A 158 -1.80 -12.50 5.45
CA GLU A 158 -1.75 -11.45 4.44
C GLU A 158 -1.17 -10.12 4.98
N GLY A 159 0.15 -9.98 4.89
CA GLY A 159 0.87 -8.71 4.99
C GLY A 159 1.17 -8.14 3.59
N LEU A 160 2.32 -7.47 3.39
CA LEU A 160 2.76 -7.13 2.03
C LEU A 160 3.05 -8.44 1.26
N SER A 161 2.17 -8.80 0.33
CA SER A 161 2.29 -9.99 -0.51
C SER A 161 2.84 -9.60 -1.88
N VAL A 162 3.90 -10.27 -2.32
CA VAL A 162 4.57 -9.99 -3.60
C VAL A 162 4.67 -11.28 -4.41
N VAL A 163 3.97 -11.33 -5.54
CA VAL A 163 3.84 -12.52 -6.39
C VAL A 163 4.23 -12.18 -7.83
N ASN A 164 5.19 -12.91 -8.42
CA ASN A 164 5.64 -12.68 -9.81
C ASN A 164 5.93 -11.20 -10.12
N SER A 165 6.46 -10.46 -9.14
CA SER A 165 6.54 -8.99 -9.18
C SER A 165 7.96 -8.49 -8.94
N LYS A 166 8.24 -7.28 -9.42
CA LYS A 166 9.48 -6.55 -9.11
C LYS A 166 9.16 -5.34 -8.22
N LEU A 167 9.78 -5.28 -7.05
CA LEU A 167 9.52 -4.24 -6.06
C LEU A 167 10.82 -3.63 -5.53
N GLU A 168 10.87 -2.31 -5.53
CA GLU A 168 11.90 -1.54 -4.82
C GLU A 168 11.26 -0.81 -3.64
N VAL A 169 11.84 -0.99 -2.45
CA VAL A 169 11.37 -0.39 -1.22
C VAL A 169 12.50 0.44 -0.64
N ILE A 170 12.26 1.74 -0.45
CA ILE A 170 13.30 2.70 -0.05
C ILE A 170 12.81 3.61 1.07
N ASP A 171 13.66 3.85 2.07
CA ASP A 171 13.41 4.79 3.17
C ASP A 171 12.05 4.56 3.87
N THR A 172 11.58 3.31 3.88
CA THR A 172 10.20 2.96 4.28
C THR A 172 10.22 2.19 5.60
N VAL A 173 9.18 2.42 6.42
CA VAL A 173 8.98 1.77 7.71
C VAL A 173 7.79 0.80 7.66
N PHE A 174 8.00 -0.43 8.10
CA PHE A 174 6.96 -1.48 8.12
C PHE A 174 6.78 -2.07 9.52
N ASN A 175 5.53 -2.25 9.94
CA ASN A 175 5.17 -2.95 11.18
C ASN A 175 4.39 -4.26 10.91
N SER A 176 4.65 -4.91 9.77
CA SER A 176 3.89 -6.07 9.26
C SER A 176 4.83 -7.11 8.62
N ARG A 177 4.36 -8.36 8.40
CA ARG A 177 5.14 -9.40 7.70
C ARG A 177 5.07 -9.25 6.17
N ILE A 178 6.07 -9.82 5.49
CA ILE A 178 6.23 -9.77 4.04
C ILE A 178 6.24 -11.20 3.49
N VAL A 179 5.35 -11.52 2.55
CA VAL A 179 5.27 -12.84 1.92
C VAL A 179 5.68 -12.73 0.45
N LEU A 180 6.62 -13.57 0.03
CA LEU A 180 7.16 -13.58 -1.33
C LEU A 180 6.83 -14.92 -1.98
N THR A 181 6.21 -14.93 -3.15
CA THR A 181 5.94 -16.18 -3.88
C THR A 181 6.24 -16.03 -5.36
N ASN A 182 6.50 -17.16 -6.03
CA ASN A 182 6.60 -17.28 -7.48
C ASN A 182 7.53 -16.22 -8.10
N HIS A 183 8.84 -16.39 -8.03
CA HIS A 183 9.80 -15.55 -8.76
C HIS A 183 9.75 -14.04 -8.46
N ALA A 184 9.33 -13.65 -7.26
CA ALA A 184 9.37 -12.26 -6.84
C ALA A 184 10.81 -11.74 -6.76
N ASN A 185 11.03 -10.47 -7.12
CA ASN A 185 12.30 -9.78 -6.97
C ASN A 185 12.10 -8.51 -6.14
N VAL A 186 12.55 -8.55 -4.89
CA VAL A 186 12.35 -7.46 -3.93
C VAL A 186 13.69 -6.94 -3.41
N THR A 187 13.86 -5.62 -3.47
CA THR A 187 15.03 -4.93 -2.92
C THR A 187 14.58 -3.93 -1.86
N PHE A 188 15.14 -4.06 -0.66
CA PHE A 188 14.95 -3.13 0.46
C PHE A 188 16.22 -2.30 0.63
N ASN A 189 16.08 -0.98 0.58
CA ASN A 189 17.20 -0.05 0.72
C ASN A 189 16.89 0.99 1.80
N SER A 190 17.72 1.04 2.84
CA SER A 190 17.57 2.03 3.93
C SER A 190 16.20 1.94 4.62
N CYS A 191 15.65 0.73 4.72
CA CYS A 191 14.34 0.48 5.31
C CYS A 191 14.45 0.04 6.77
N VAL A 192 13.37 0.24 7.53
CA VAL A 192 13.24 -0.27 8.91
C VAL A 192 12.04 -1.19 9.01
N GLN A 193 12.28 -2.42 9.49
CA GLN A 193 11.21 -3.40 9.74
C GLN A 193 11.05 -3.65 11.24
N PHE A 194 9.81 -3.55 11.69
CA PHE A 194 9.34 -3.94 13.02
C PHE A 194 8.56 -5.25 12.90
N VAL A 195 8.67 -6.08 13.93
CA VAL A 195 7.98 -7.37 13.99
C VAL A 195 6.80 -7.25 14.97
N SER A 196 5.60 -7.43 14.43
CA SER A 196 4.37 -7.52 15.22
C SER A 196 3.88 -8.98 15.29
N GLY A 197 3.46 -9.43 16.48
CA GLY A 197 2.82 -10.76 16.69
C GLY A 197 3.70 -11.87 17.28
N ASN A 198 3.09 -13.04 17.52
CA ASN A 198 3.73 -14.18 18.17
C ASN A 198 4.71 -14.92 17.24
N ASN A 199 6.00 -14.79 17.57
CA ASN A 199 7.15 -15.69 17.30
C ASN A 199 7.60 -15.98 15.87
N ARG A 200 7.11 -15.25 14.85
CA ARG A 200 7.48 -15.53 13.46
C ARG A 200 7.62 -14.26 12.62
N CYS A 201 8.87 -13.90 12.35
CA CYS A 201 9.23 -12.78 11.49
C CYS A 201 9.45 -13.31 10.07
N ASP A 202 8.39 -13.79 9.43
CA ASP A 202 8.50 -14.67 8.26
C ASP A 202 8.79 -13.89 6.97
N PHE A 203 10.07 -13.80 6.58
CA PHE A 203 10.35 -13.79 5.15
C PHE A 203 10.17 -15.21 4.65
N SER A 204 9.01 -15.49 4.06
CA SER A 204 8.78 -16.77 3.36
C SER A 204 8.89 -16.53 1.86
N GLY A 205 9.75 -17.29 1.18
CA GLY A 205 10.05 -17.13 -0.23
C GLY A 205 10.23 -18.46 -0.95
N ILE A 206 9.70 -18.57 -2.16
CA ILE A 206 9.98 -19.71 -3.06
C ILE A 206 10.48 -19.15 -4.40
N GLU A 207 11.63 -19.66 -4.87
CA GLU A 207 12.22 -19.36 -6.19
C GLU A 207 12.36 -17.84 -6.48
N SER A 208 12.59 -17.05 -5.43
CA SER A 208 12.56 -15.58 -5.45
C SER A 208 13.92 -14.93 -5.15
N THR A 209 14.06 -13.62 -5.33
CA THR A 209 15.26 -12.84 -4.96
C THR A 209 14.91 -11.78 -3.92
N VAL A 210 15.69 -11.74 -2.83
CA VAL A 210 15.55 -10.78 -1.74
C VAL A 210 16.89 -10.13 -1.45
N ASN A 211 16.94 -8.80 -1.51
CA ASN A 211 18.16 -8.04 -1.21
C ASN A 211 17.87 -6.97 -0.13
N PHE A 212 18.73 -6.90 0.88
CA PHE A 212 18.74 -5.82 1.86
C PHE A 212 20.02 -5.01 1.73
N THR A 213 19.90 -3.69 1.69
CA THR A 213 21.03 -2.77 1.67
C THR A 213 20.79 -1.66 2.68
N LYS A 214 21.73 -1.44 3.62
CA LYS A 214 21.64 -0.36 4.62
C LYS A 214 20.36 -0.38 5.47
N SER A 215 19.71 -1.54 5.61
CA SER A 215 18.43 -1.68 6.29
C SER A 215 18.60 -2.07 7.76
N THR A 216 17.57 -1.86 8.57
CA THR A 216 17.54 -2.30 9.97
C THR A 216 16.31 -3.16 10.26
N ILE A 217 16.53 -4.32 10.88
CA ILE A 217 15.47 -5.21 11.37
C ILE A 217 15.50 -5.15 12.91
N LEU A 218 14.39 -4.74 13.52
CA LEU A 218 14.26 -4.49 14.96
C LEU A 218 13.64 -5.67 15.72
N GLU A 219 13.87 -5.72 17.04
CA GLU A 219 13.35 -6.77 17.94
C GLU A 219 11.82 -6.85 17.92
N PRO A 220 11.22 -8.06 18.08
CA PRO A 220 9.77 -8.19 18.26
C PRO A 220 9.28 -7.48 19.52
N GLU A 221 8.13 -6.80 19.42
CA GLU A 221 7.59 -6.00 20.53
C GLU A 221 7.03 -6.84 21.71
N ASN A 222 6.84 -8.16 21.55
CA ASN A 222 6.28 -9.05 22.59
C ASN A 222 7.22 -10.23 22.88
N THR A 223 7.96 -10.14 23.99
CA THR A 223 9.13 -10.98 24.33
C THR A 223 8.83 -12.10 25.34
N GLU A 224 7.91 -13.02 25.05
CA GLU A 224 7.67 -14.19 25.94
C GLU A 224 8.26 -15.52 25.44
N VAL A 225 8.75 -15.62 24.19
CA VAL A 225 9.38 -16.85 23.70
C VAL A 225 10.62 -16.53 22.87
N GLY A 226 11.79 -16.76 23.46
CA GLY A 226 13.13 -16.76 22.84
C GLY A 226 13.26 -16.15 21.43
N ASN A 227 13.61 -14.87 21.39
CA ASN A 227 13.81 -14.02 20.21
C ASN A 227 14.46 -14.75 19.01
N LYS A 228 13.65 -15.18 18.03
CA LYS A 228 14.12 -15.73 16.75
C LYS A 228 13.35 -15.09 15.58
N TYR A 229 14.07 -14.44 14.67
CA TYR A 229 13.61 -14.16 13.32
C TYR A 229 13.65 -15.46 12.51
N PHE A 230 12.62 -15.74 11.72
CA PHE A 230 12.58 -16.95 10.88
C PHE A 230 12.52 -16.52 9.41
N VAL A 231 13.54 -16.89 8.67
CA VAL A 231 13.63 -16.68 7.23
C VAL A 231 13.50 -18.06 6.59
N ASP A 232 12.38 -18.33 5.93
CA ASP A 232 12.07 -19.62 5.31
C ASP A 232 12.14 -19.45 3.79
N LEU A 233 13.28 -19.84 3.20
CA LEU A 233 13.60 -19.50 1.81
C LEU A 233 13.92 -20.75 0.99
N GLU A 234 12.95 -21.21 0.22
CA GLU A 234 13.15 -22.33 -0.70
C GLU A 234 13.66 -21.83 -2.06
N LYS A 235 14.88 -22.24 -2.45
CA LYS A 235 15.51 -21.91 -3.75
C LYS A 235 15.57 -20.40 -4.04
N CYS A 236 15.61 -19.56 -3.01
CA CYS A 236 15.75 -18.12 -3.18
C CYS A 236 17.21 -17.68 -3.27
N LYS A 237 17.43 -16.53 -3.93
CA LYS A 237 18.67 -15.75 -3.79
C LYS A 237 18.48 -14.73 -2.67
N PHE A 238 19.39 -14.72 -1.71
CA PHE A 238 19.33 -13.84 -0.56
C PHE A 238 20.65 -13.08 -0.38
N SER A 239 20.58 -11.76 -0.21
CA SER A 239 21.75 -10.95 0.11
C SER A 239 21.44 -9.86 1.14
N MET A 240 22.45 -9.58 1.98
CA MET A 240 22.43 -8.50 2.97
C MET A 240 23.74 -7.74 2.89
N VAL A 241 23.67 -6.43 2.69
CA VAL A 241 24.81 -5.52 2.67
C VAL A 241 24.53 -4.39 3.65
N ASP A 242 25.49 -4.11 4.54
CA ASP A 242 25.40 -3.04 5.55
C ASP A 242 24.08 -3.06 6.36
N THR A 243 23.51 -4.23 6.58
CA THR A 243 22.20 -4.42 7.23
C THR A 243 22.38 -4.79 8.69
N VAL A 244 21.65 -4.13 9.59
CA VAL A 244 21.71 -4.37 11.05
C VAL A 244 20.50 -5.18 11.49
N ILE A 245 20.75 -6.26 12.23
CA ILE A 245 19.70 -7.07 12.86
C ILE A 245 19.87 -6.93 14.37
N LYS A 246 18.86 -6.42 15.06
CA LYS A 246 18.84 -6.36 16.52
C LYS A 246 18.03 -7.55 17.03
N GLY A 247 18.66 -8.70 17.28
CA GLY A 247 18.02 -9.95 17.75
C GLY A 247 18.64 -11.19 17.06
N SER A 248 18.07 -12.39 17.24
CA SER A 248 18.65 -13.63 16.67
C SER A 248 17.96 -14.05 15.39
N MET A 249 18.69 -14.28 14.29
CA MET A 249 18.14 -14.73 13.02
C MET A 249 18.34 -16.23 12.78
N TYR A 250 17.30 -16.90 12.32
CA TYR A 250 17.29 -18.28 11.84
C TYR A 250 16.92 -18.29 10.35
N ILE A 251 17.72 -18.97 9.55
CA ILE A 251 17.48 -19.18 8.11
C ILE A 251 17.24 -20.69 7.92
N GLY A 252 16.05 -21.05 7.47
CA GLY A 252 15.61 -22.40 7.13
C GLY A 252 15.65 -22.66 5.64
#